data_AF-G1WHW4-F1
#
_entry.id   AF-G1WHW4-F1
#
_cell.length_a   1.000
_cell.length_b   1.000
_cell.length_c   1.000
_cell.angle_alpha   90.00
_cell.angle_beta   90.00
_cell.angle_gamma   90.00
#
_symmetry.space_group_name_H-M   'P 1'
#
loop_
_entity.id
_entity.type
_entity.pdbx_description
1 polymer ?
#
loop_
_entity_poly.entity_id
_entity_poly.type
_entity_poly.pdbx_seq_one_letter_code
_entity_poly.pdbx_strand_id
1 'polypeptide(L)'
;MAAPALEKPCRMDLRLTSSQRANYEEAAALRGQTLTQWSTSKLDEAAAADIEAARLTRLTGPAFEEFCSMLDAPLPESTRELLAREEIWA
;
A
#
# COMPACT_ATOMS: atom_id res chain seq x y z
N MET A 1 -19.12 -18.79 -23.15
CA MET A 1 -19.38 -18.85 -21.69
C MET A 1 -18.94 -17.52 -21.11
N ALA A 2 -19.87 -16.63 -20.79
CA ALA A 2 -19.54 -15.35 -20.14
C ALA A 2 -19.09 -15.63 -18.70
N ALA A 3 -18.02 -14.99 -18.24
CA ALA A 3 -17.54 -15.11 -16.87
C ALA A 3 -18.67 -14.66 -15.90
N PRO A 4 -18.86 -15.35 -14.76
CA PRO A 4 -19.86 -14.93 -13.79
C PRO A 4 -19.54 -13.50 -13.32
N ALA A 5 -20.54 -12.62 -13.34
CA ALA A 5 -20.41 -11.28 -12.83
C ALA A 5 -20.09 -11.36 -11.33
N LEU A 6 -18.94 -10.83 -10.91
CA LEU A 6 -18.60 -10.70 -9.50
C LEU A 6 -19.66 -9.85 -8.80
N GLU A 7 -20.34 -10.43 -7.81
CA GLU A 7 -21.34 -9.73 -7.01
C GLU A 7 -20.68 -8.58 -6.23
N LYS A 8 -21.39 -7.46 -6.12
CA LYS A 8 -20.93 -6.24 -5.42
C LYS A 8 -21.82 -5.98 -4.20
N PRO A 9 -21.67 -6.75 -3.10
CA PRO A 9 -22.58 -6.67 -1.95
C PRO A 9 -22.38 -5.41 -1.10
N CYS A 10 -21.22 -4.76 -1.18
CA CYS A 10 -20.86 -3.61 -0.35
C CYS A 10 -21.13 -2.28 -1.06
N ARG A 11 -21.55 -1.27 -0.29
CA ARG A 11 -21.77 0.11 -0.77
C ARG A 11 -20.85 1.08 -0.02
N MET A 12 -20.41 2.10 -0.75
CA MET A 12 -19.66 3.24 -0.21
C MET A 12 -20.48 4.51 -0.42
N ASP A 13 -20.71 5.27 0.64
CA ASP A 13 -21.47 6.52 0.64
C ASP A 13 -20.54 7.73 0.79
N LEU A 14 -20.54 8.61 -0.22
CA LEU A 14 -19.69 9.81 -0.25
C LEU A 14 -20.56 11.06 -0.43
N ARG A 15 -20.30 12.09 0.37
CA ARG A 15 -20.84 13.43 0.17
C ARG A 15 -19.78 14.27 -0.52
N LEU A 16 -20.15 14.83 -1.67
CA LEU A 16 -19.25 15.65 -2.48
C LEU A 16 -19.79 17.07 -2.55
N THR A 17 -18.88 18.03 -2.64
CA THR A 17 -19.21 19.37 -3.13
C THR A 17 -19.57 19.31 -4.62
N SER A 18 -20.27 20.33 -5.11
CA SER A 18 -20.59 20.45 -6.54
C SER A 18 -19.34 20.45 -7.43
N SER A 19 -18.29 21.15 -7.00
CA SER A 19 -17.01 21.20 -7.73
C SER A 19 -16.31 19.85 -7.76
N GLN A 20 -16.25 19.12 -6.64
CA GLN A 20 -15.67 17.76 -6.63
C GLN A 20 -16.40 16.83 -7.59
N ARG A 21 -17.73 16.84 -7.55
CA ARG A 21 -18.54 16.01 -8.45
C ARG A 21 -18.28 16.34 -9.92
N ALA A 22 -18.29 17.63 -10.29
CA ALA A 22 -18.04 18.06 -11.66
C ALA A 22 -16.66 17.61 -12.17
N ASN A 23 -15.62 17.82 -11.36
CA ASN A 23 -14.26 17.43 -11.72
C ASN A 23 -14.12 15.90 -11.90
N TYR A 24 -14.77 15.10 -11.03
CA TYR A 24 -14.72 13.64 -11.15
C TYR A 24 -15.52 13.12 -12.35
N GLU A 25 -16.67 13.73 -12.65
CA GLU A 25 -17.47 13.39 -13.83
C GLU A 25 -16.70 13.71 -15.13
N GLU A 26 -16.03 14.87 -15.20
CA GLU A 26 -15.17 15.22 -16.32
C GLU A 26 -14.01 14.23 -16.48
N ALA A 27 -13.30 13.92 -15.39
CA ALA A 27 -12.20 12.95 -15.41
C ALA A 27 -12.65 11.54 -15.82
N ALA A 28 -13.85 11.12 -15.41
CA ALA A 28 -14.45 9.86 -15.83
C ALA A 28 -14.82 9.87 -17.31
N ALA A 29 -15.42 10.96 -17.80
CA ALA A 29 -15.80 11.15 -19.20
C ALA A 29 -14.59 11.10 -20.14
N LEU A 30 -13.47 11.73 -19.77
CA LEU A 30 -12.21 11.68 -20.52
C LEU A 30 -11.67 10.24 -20.70
N ARG A 31 -12.06 9.31 -19.83
CA ARG A 31 -11.69 7.89 -19.91
C ARG A 31 -12.81 6.99 -20.45
N GLY A 32 -13.95 7.55 -20.85
CA GLY A 32 -15.12 6.77 -21.28
C GLY A 32 -15.72 5.92 -20.16
N GLN A 33 -15.56 6.33 -18.90
CA GLN A 33 -16.00 5.61 -17.72
C GLN A 33 -17.17 6.33 -17.05
N THR A 34 -18.00 5.58 -16.33
CA THR A 34 -18.95 6.18 -15.37
C THR A 34 -18.21 6.74 -14.16
N LEU A 35 -18.81 7.71 -13.46
CA LEU A 35 -18.26 8.26 -12.21
C LEU A 35 -17.92 7.16 -11.19
N THR A 36 -18.79 6.15 -11.05
CA THR A 36 -18.56 5.02 -10.14
C THR A 36 -17.37 4.18 -10.56
N GLN A 37 -17.27 3.79 -11.84
CA GLN A 37 -16.14 3.00 -12.33
C GLN A 37 -14.81 3.74 -12.14
N TRP A 38 -14.78 5.02 -12.51
CA TRP A 38 -13.59 5.85 -12.39
C TRP A 38 -13.17 6.02 -10.92
N SER A 39 -14.12 6.35 -10.05
CA SER A 39 -13.82 6.59 -8.62
C SER A 39 -13.37 5.31 -7.91
N THR A 40 -14.02 4.16 -8.15
CA THR A 40 -13.56 2.88 -7.59
C THR A 40 -12.15 2.54 -8.08
N SER A 41 -11.88 2.67 -9.39
CA SER A 41 -10.54 2.42 -9.94
C SER A 41 -9.47 3.30 -9.30
N LYS A 42 -9.78 4.58 -9.05
CA LYS A 42 -8.83 5.51 -8.40
C LYS A 42 -8.62 5.21 -6.93
N LEU A 43 -9.66 4.78 -6.23
CA LEU A 43 -9.54 4.35 -4.84
C LEU A 43 -8.75 3.05 -4.71
N ASP A 44 -8.94 2.10 -5.63
CA ASP A 44 -8.18 0.85 -5.67
C ASP A 44 -6.68 1.11 -5.91
N GLU A 45 -6.34 1.98 -6.88
CA GLU A 45 -4.96 2.39 -7.16
C GLU A 45 -4.31 3.05 -5.93
N ALA A 46 -5.01 3.99 -5.29
CA ALA A 46 -4.50 4.70 -4.11
C ALA A 46 -4.33 3.75 -2.91
N ALA A 47 -5.32 2.90 -2.64
CA ALA A 47 -5.26 1.95 -1.54
C ALA A 47 -4.09 0.96 -1.72
N ALA A 48 -3.88 0.45 -2.93
CA ALA A 48 -2.74 -0.42 -3.22
C ALA A 48 -1.41 0.29 -3.00
N ALA A 49 -1.27 1.54 -3.46
CA ALA A 49 -0.05 2.32 -3.27
C ALA A 49 0.26 2.59 -1.80
N ASP A 50 -0.74 2.96 -1.00
CA ASP A 50 -0.58 3.24 0.43
C ASP A 50 -0.25 1.97 1.23
N ILE A 51 -0.92 0.85 0.93
CA ILE A 51 -0.64 -0.44 1.56
C ILE A 51 0.80 -0.89 1.25
N GLU A 52 1.21 -0.77 0.00
CA GLU A 52 2.57 -1.10 -0.43
C GLU A 52 3.61 -0.22 0.27
N ALA A 53 3.39 1.09 0.31
CA ALA A 53 4.29 2.03 0.95
C ALA A 53 4.44 1.77 2.45
N ALA A 54 3.37 1.33 3.13
CA ALA A 54 3.40 0.98 4.55
C ALA A 54 4.09 -0.37 4.83
N ARG A 55 4.11 -1.30 3.86
CA ARG A 55 4.61 -2.66 4.06
C ARG A 55 6.02 -2.89 3.53
N LEU A 56 6.45 -2.09 2.55
CA LEU A 56 7.73 -2.29 1.88
C LEU A 56 8.73 -1.19 2.20
N THR A 57 9.90 -1.61 2.67
CA THR A 57 11.08 -0.74 2.70
C THR A 57 11.80 -0.85 1.35
N ARG A 58 11.77 0.22 0.56
CA ARG A 58 12.53 0.28 -0.70
C ARG A 58 13.98 0.66 -0.41
N LEU A 59 14.91 -0.21 -0.79
CA LEU A 59 16.34 0.05 -0.71
C LEU A 59 16.88 0.44 -2.09
N THR A 60 17.84 1.37 -2.10
CA THR A 60 18.65 1.62 -3.31
C THR A 60 19.57 0.43 -3.56
N GLY A 61 20.09 0.27 -4.78
CA GLY A 61 21.02 -0.83 -5.10
C GLY A 61 22.16 -0.99 -4.07
N PRO A 62 22.93 0.08 -3.77
CA PRO A 62 23.98 0.02 -2.75
C PRO A 62 23.47 -0.33 -1.34
N ALA A 63 22.33 0.23 -0.91
CA ALA A 63 21.75 -0.08 0.40
C ALA A 63 21.26 -1.53 0.49
N PHE A 64 20.82 -2.10 -0.63
CA PHE A 64 20.44 -3.50 -0.72
C PHE A 64 21.66 -4.43 -0.62
N GLU A 65 22.76 -4.09 -1.30
CA GLU A 65 24.03 -4.83 -1.19
C GLU A 65 24.59 -4.78 0.24
N GLU A 66 24.53 -3.61 0.88
CA GLU A 66 24.90 -3.45 2.29
C GLU A 66 24.02 -4.32 3.19
N PHE A 67 22.71 -4.29 2.99
CA PHE A 67 21.77 -5.14 3.73
C PHE A 67 22.10 -6.64 3.56
N CYS A 68 22.36 -7.12 2.35
CA CYS A 68 22.76 -8.51 2.10
C CYS A 68 24.07 -8.86 2.82
N SER A 69 25.09 -7.99 2.75
CA SER A 69 26.35 -8.18 3.47
C SER A 69 26.15 -8.29 4.99
N MET A 70 25.23 -7.49 5.55
CA MET A 70 24.87 -7.57 6.97
C MET A 70 24.16 -8.87 7.36
N LEU A 71 23.42 -9.52 6.44
CA LEU A 71 22.79 -10.81 6.71
C LEU A 71 23.81 -11.96 6.80
N ASP A 72 24.90 -11.88 6.02
CA ASP A 72 25.97 -12.89 6.03
C ASP A 72 27.00 -12.64 7.15
N ALA A 73 27.11 -11.40 7.64
CA ALA A 73 28.00 -11.04 8.73
C ALA A 73 27.56 -11.66 10.07
N PRO A 74 28.51 -12.03 10.95
CA PRO A 74 28.16 -12.48 12.29
C PRO A 74 27.47 -11.35 13.08
N LEU A 75 26.57 -11.72 14.01
CA LEU A 75 25.88 -10.76 14.85
C LEU A 75 26.90 -9.82 15.55
N PRO A 76 26.65 -8.49 15.53
CA PRO A 76 27.48 -7.54 16.25
C PRO A 76 27.62 -7.93 17.72
N GLU A 77 28.79 -7.65 18.31
CA GLU A 77 29.05 -7.99 19.72
C GLU A 77 28.00 -7.39 20.66
N SER A 78 27.57 -6.15 20.42
CA SER A 78 26.51 -5.50 21.19
C SER A 78 25.17 -6.24 21.15
N THR A 79 24.83 -6.85 20.01
CA THR A 79 23.62 -7.68 19.88
C THR A 79 23.79 -9.01 20.60
N ARG A 80 24.98 -9.62 20.55
CA ARG A 80 25.29 -10.85 21.29
C ARG A 80 25.26 -10.63 22.80
N GLU A 81 25.86 -9.53 23.27
CA GLU A 81 25.80 -9.11 24.67
C GLU A 81 24.36 -8.82 25.12
N LEU A 82 23.55 -8.16 24.27
CA LEU A 82 22.14 -7.92 24.57
C LEU A 82 21.35 -9.23 24.73
N LEU A 83 21.56 -10.19 23.82
CA LEU A 83 20.92 -11.51 23.89
C LEU A 83 21.40 -12.35 25.09
N ALA A 84 22.62 -12.10 25.58
CA ALA A 84 23.19 -12.80 26.73
C ALA A 84 22.76 -12.23 28.09
N ARG A 85 22.04 -11.11 28.12
CA ARG A 85 21.54 -10.52 29.36
C ARG A 85 20.37 -11.34 29.90
N GLU A 86 20.39 -11.63 31.20
CA GLU A 86 19.21 -12.17 31.87
C GLU A 86 18.09 -11.14 31.87
N GLU A 87 16.88 -11.57 31.51
CA GLU A 87 15.71 -10.70 31.47
C GLU A 87 15.30 -10.35 32.91
N ILE A 88 15.38 -9.07 33.26
CA ILE A 88 14.86 -8.55 34.53
C ILE A 88 13.46 -8.00 34.25
N TRP A 89 12.45 -8.84 34.44
CA TRP A 89 11.05 -8.40 34.48
C TRP A 89 10.71 -8.06 35.93
N ALA A 90 10.75 -6.77 36.27
CA ALA A 90 10.31 -6.25 37.57
C ALA A 90 8.83 -5.87 37.54
#